data_AF-A0A504XRX7-F1
#
_entry.id   AF-A0A504XRX7-F1
#
_cell.length_a   1.000
_cell.length_b   1.000
_cell.length_c   1.000
_cell.angle_alpha   90.00
_cell.angle_beta   90.00
_cell.angle_gamma   90.00
#
_symmetry.space_group_name_H-M   'P 1'
#
loop_
_entity.id
_entity.type
_entity.pdbx_description
1 polymer ?
#
loop_
_entity_poly.entity_id
_entity_poly.type
_entity_poly.pdbx_seq_one_letter_code
_entity_poly.pdbx_strand_id
1 'polypeptide(L)'
;MPEKDLRSISDNFISEASDTITLKSALLEKNISAIGKWPDDSFFAKKDSSLKKNTAFVKKVRNFLDSQKDALLAEFESLNLSKYVEEVATAIVEAKIKTTDIPFILKLCSAMHQRYSDFGSLISDAWKKVLSTK
;
A
#
# COMPACT_ATOMS: atom_id res chain seq x y z
N MET A 1 17.30 25.27 -27.79
CA MET A 1 16.27 24.34 -27.28
C MET A 1 14.93 24.92 -27.67
N PRO A 2 14.11 24.27 -28.52
CA PRO A 2 12.91 24.90 -29.07
C PRO A 2 11.83 25.05 -27.99
N GLU A 3 11.17 26.21 -27.96
CA GLU A 3 10.18 26.62 -26.95
C GLU A 3 9.02 25.63 -26.75
N LYS A 4 8.70 24.84 -27.79
CA LYS A 4 7.68 23.79 -27.77
C LYS A 4 8.02 22.64 -26.82
N ASP A 5 9.31 22.31 -26.67
CA ASP A 5 9.76 21.25 -25.77
C ASP A 5 9.65 21.68 -24.31
N LEU A 6 9.92 22.97 -24.02
CA LEU A 6 9.77 23.54 -22.68
C LEU A 6 8.31 23.55 -22.20
N ARG A 7 7.37 23.89 -23.07
CA ARG A 7 5.93 23.85 -22.75
C ARG A 7 5.46 22.43 -22.46
N SER A 8 5.85 21.46 -23.29
CA SER A 8 5.52 20.05 -23.07
C SER A 8 6.08 19.50 -21.75
N ILE A 9 7.29 19.89 -21.36
CA ILE A 9 7.88 19.50 -20.07
C ILE A 9 7.06 20.08 -18.91
N SER A 10 6.68 21.36 -19.00
CA SER A 10 5.85 22.01 -17.98
C SER A 10 4.48 21.35 -17.84
N ASP A 11 3.82 21.05 -18.96
CA ASP A 11 2.50 20.42 -18.98
C ASP A 11 2.54 19.02 -18.37
N ASN A 12 3.58 18.23 -18.69
CA ASN A 12 3.80 16.92 -18.08
C ASN A 12 3.99 17.02 -16.56
N PHE A 13 4.81 17.97 -16.10
CA PHE A 13 5.04 18.18 -14.66
C PHE A 13 3.76 18.57 -13.92
N ILE A 14 2.95 19.46 -14.50
CA ILE A 14 1.64 19.85 -13.94
C ILE A 14 0.69 18.66 -13.90
N SER A 15 0.64 17.85 -14.96
CA SER A 15 -0.19 16.64 -15.01
C SER A 15 0.20 15.64 -13.94
N GLU A 16 1.49 15.29 -13.82
CA GLU A 16 1.98 14.33 -12.82
C GLU A 16 1.71 14.80 -11.39
N ALA A 17 1.88 16.10 -11.13
CA ALA A 17 1.56 16.70 -9.83
C ALA A 17 0.06 16.61 -9.53
N SER A 18 -0.79 16.92 -10.52
CA SER A 18 -2.25 16.84 -10.40
C SER A 18 -2.73 15.41 -10.14
N ASP A 19 -2.17 14.42 -10.85
CA ASP A 19 -2.49 13.01 -10.67
C ASP A 19 -2.13 12.53 -9.26
N THR A 20 -0.96 12.96 -8.77
CA THR A 20 -0.50 12.65 -7.42
C THR A 20 -1.43 13.25 -6.36
N ILE A 21 -1.84 14.50 -6.52
CA ILE A 21 -2.76 15.18 -5.60
C ILE A 21 -4.11 14.47 -5.60
N THR A 22 -4.64 14.17 -6.78
CA THR A 22 -5.93 13.48 -6.96
C THR A 22 -5.91 12.12 -6.28
N LEU A 23 -4.86 11.33 -6.48
CA LEU A 23 -4.70 10.03 -5.83
C LEU A 23 -4.68 10.16 -4.31
N LYS A 24 -3.88 11.09 -3.76
CA LYS A 24 -3.76 11.27 -2.31
C LYS A 24 -5.08 11.70 -1.68
N SER A 25 -5.78 12.65 -2.29
CA SER A 25 -7.10 13.11 -1.81
C SER A 25 -8.12 11.97 -1.79
N ALA A 26 -8.19 11.17 -2.86
CA ALA A 26 -9.11 10.05 -2.95
C ALA A 26 -8.79 8.93 -1.92
N LEU A 27 -7.51 8.64 -1.70
CA LEU A 27 -7.12 7.64 -0.68
C LEU A 27 -7.38 8.15 0.74
N LEU A 28 -7.17 9.45 1.00
CA LEU A 28 -7.45 10.06 2.30
C LEU A 28 -8.94 9.97 2.65
N GLU A 29 -9.82 10.31 1.70
CA GLU A 29 -11.27 10.21 1.87
C GLU A 29 -11.71 8.79 2.26
N LYS A 30 -11.18 7.78 1.57
CA LYS A 30 -11.45 6.37 1.86
C LYS A 30 -10.92 5.95 3.24
N ASN A 31 -9.69 6.37 3.56
CA ASN A 31 -9.08 6.05 4.85
C ASN A 31 -9.89 6.64 6.01
N ILE A 32 -10.26 7.93 5.94
CA ILE A 32 -11.08 8.59 6.96
C ILE A 32 -12.44 7.89 7.09
N SER A 33 -13.07 7.56 5.96
CA SER A 33 -14.39 6.92 5.93
C SER A 33 -14.41 5.53 6.57
N ALA A 34 -13.27 4.84 6.61
CA ALA A 34 -13.13 3.52 7.21
C ALA A 34 -12.93 3.55 8.74
N ILE A 35 -12.55 4.69 9.32
CA ILE A 35 -12.35 4.82 10.76
C ILE A 35 -13.65 4.50 11.50
N GLY A 36 -13.59 3.53 12.41
CA GLY A 36 -14.75 3.04 13.17
C GLY A 36 -15.67 2.10 12.38
N LYS A 37 -15.35 1.79 11.12
CA LYS A 37 -16.16 0.95 10.22
C LYS A 37 -15.34 -0.17 9.59
N TRP A 38 -14.32 -0.66 10.29
CA TRP A 38 -13.54 -1.80 9.82
C TRP A 38 -14.41 -3.06 9.70
N PRO A 39 -14.10 -3.95 8.74
CA PRO A 39 -14.84 -5.19 8.58
C PRO A 39 -14.79 -6.07 9.83
N ASP A 40 -15.89 -6.78 10.10
CA ASP A 40 -15.99 -7.76 11.17
C ASP A 40 -15.59 -9.18 10.70
N ASP A 41 -15.66 -10.17 11.60
CA ASP A 41 -15.30 -11.56 11.31
C ASP A 41 -16.09 -12.17 10.15
N SER A 42 -17.32 -11.70 9.87
CA SER A 42 -18.15 -12.22 8.78
C SER A 42 -17.54 -11.91 7.40
N PHE A 43 -16.87 -10.77 7.27
CA PHE A 43 -16.12 -10.40 6.07
C PHE A 43 -14.93 -11.34 5.83
N PHE A 44 -14.26 -11.74 6.91
CA PHE A 44 -13.07 -12.59 6.84
C PHE A 44 -13.39 -14.09 6.70
N ALA A 45 -14.59 -14.52 7.09
CA ALA A 45 -14.98 -15.93 7.07
C ALA A 45 -14.86 -16.60 5.69
N LYS A 46 -15.01 -15.83 4.60
CA LYS A 46 -14.91 -16.32 3.22
C LYS A 46 -13.49 -16.19 2.62
N LYS A 47 -12.54 -15.61 3.36
CA LYS A 47 -11.18 -15.33 2.89
C LYS A 47 -10.21 -16.42 3.31
N ASP A 48 -9.14 -16.58 2.54
CA ASP A 48 -8.16 -17.64 2.75
C ASP A 48 -7.20 -17.27 3.91
N SER A 49 -7.25 -18.07 4.97
CA SER A 49 -6.41 -17.90 6.18
C SER A 49 -5.22 -18.87 6.22
N SER A 50 -4.89 -19.53 5.10
CA SER A 50 -3.83 -20.53 5.07
C SER A 50 -2.45 -19.89 5.30
N LEU A 51 -1.66 -20.50 6.19
CA LEU A 51 -0.28 -20.09 6.48
C LEU A 51 0.55 -19.96 5.20
N LYS A 52 0.40 -20.92 4.27
CA LYS A 52 1.16 -20.95 3.01
C LYS A 52 0.91 -19.71 2.16
N LYS A 53 -0.35 -19.30 1.94
CA LYS A 53 -0.64 -18.16 1.08
C LYS A 53 -0.32 -16.83 1.76
N ASN A 54 -0.62 -16.70 3.05
CA ASN A 54 -0.32 -15.46 3.80
C ASN A 54 1.18 -15.21 3.90
N THR A 55 1.99 -16.24 4.18
CA THR A 55 3.46 -16.09 4.21
C THR A 55 4.05 -15.82 2.82
N ALA A 56 3.49 -16.42 1.76
CA ALA A 56 3.87 -16.10 0.39
C ALA A 56 3.56 -14.64 0.04
N PHE A 57 2.40 -14.13 0.46
CA PHE A 57 2.03 -12.72 0.29
C PHE A 57 3.00 -11.77 0.99
N VAL A 58 3.30 -12.01 2.28
CA VAL A 58 4.29 -11.22 3.05
C VAL A 58 5.66 -11.21 2.34
N LYS A 59 6.13 -12.37 1.87
CA LYS A 59 7.41 -12.46 1.13
C LYS A 59 7.37 -11.68 -0.18
N LYS A 60 6.24 -11.66 -0.87
CA LYS A 60 6.05 -10.91 -2.12
C LYS A 60 6.05 -9.41 -1.87
N VAL A 61 5.42 -8.94 -0.79
CA VAL A 61 5.48 -7.54 -0.37
C VAL A 61 6.92 -7.12 -0.04
N ARG A 62 7.65 -7.94 0.73
CA ARG A 62 9.06 -7.64 1.09
C ARG A 62 9.96 -7.59 -0.15
N ASN A 63 9.78 -8.51 -1.09
CA ASN A 63 10.54 -8.59 -2.34
C ASN A 63 9.76 -8.02 -3.53
N PHE A 64 9.09 -6.89 -3.31
CA PHE A 64 8.18 -6.30 -4.28
C PHE A 64 8.83 -6.08 -5.66
N LEU A 65 8.10 -6.49 -6.70
CA LEU A 65 8.44 -6.26 -8.11
C LEU A 65 7.26 -5.58 -8.82
N ASP A 66 7.56 -4.61 -9.66
CA ASP A 66 6.56 -3.85 -10.44
C ASP A 66 5.63 -4.76 -11.27
N SER A 67 6.18 -5.83 -11.87
CA SER A 67 5.41 -6.81 -12.65
C SER A 67 4.38 -7.60 -11.84
N GLN A 68 4.37 -7.48 -10.52
CA GLN A 68 3.50 -8.24 -9.62
C GLN A 68 2.36 -7.40 -9.02
N LYS A 69 2.22 -6.12 -9.41
CA LYS A 69 1.21 -5.19 -8.85
C LYS A 69 -0.21 -5.77 -8.86
N ASP A 70 -0.68 -6.24 -10.02
CA ASP A 70 -2.04 -6.76 -10.17
C ASP A 70 -2.24 -8.08 -9.42
N ALA A 71 -1.25 -8.97 -9.48
CA ALA A 71 -1.27 -10.24 -8.75
C ALA A 71 -1.32 -10.03 -7.23
N LEU A 72 -0.59 -9.02 -6.74
CA LEU A 72 -0.55 -8.69 -5.31
C LEU A 72 -1.90 -8.14 -4.85
N LEU A 73 -2.56 -7.28 -5.63
CA LEU A 73 -3.90 -6.80 -5.30
C LEU A 73 -4.95 -7.91 -5.31
N ALA A 74 -4.92 -8.79 -6.31
CA ALA A 74 -5.82 -9.94 -6.37
C ALA A 74 -5.63 -10.88 -5.17
N GLU A 75 -4.38 -11.16 -4.79
CA GLU A 75 -4.07 -11.95 -3.60
C GLU A 75 -4.56 -11.26 -2.33
N PHE A 76 -4.30 -9.96 -2.17
CA PHE A 76 -4.78 -9.18 -1.03
C PHE A 76 -6.30 -9.29 -0.86
N GLU A 77 -7.08 -9.18 -1.94
CA GLU A 77 -8.54 -9.32 -1.88
C GLU A 77 -8.99 -10.72 -1.43
N SER A 78 -8.23 -11.76 -1.76
CA SER A 78 -8.56 -13.15 -1.43
C SER A 78 -8.15 -13.59 -0.02
N LEU A 79 -7.23 -12.86 0.63
CA LEU A 79 -6.57 -13.31 1.86
C LEU A 79 -7.14 -12.69 3.13
N ASN A 80 -7.13 -13.47 4.20
CA ASN A 80 -7.30 -13.00 5.56
C ASN A 80 -5.93 -12.83 6.24
N LEU A 81 -5.43 -11.60 6.24
CA LEU A 81 -4.15 -11.21 6.84
C LEU A 81 -4.25 -10.81 8.32
N SER A 82 -5.37 -11.03 9.02
CA SER A 82 -5.52 -10.55 10.42
C SER A 82 -4.42 -11.05 11.37
N LYS A 83 -3.80 -12.20 11.07
CA LYS A 83 -2.67 -12.74 11.84
C LYS A 83 -1.28 -12.32 11.33
N TYR A 84 -1.23 -11.54 10.26
CA TYR A 84 0.00 -11.19 9.52
C TYR A 84 0.14 -9.67 9.29
N VAL A 85 -0.70 -8.84 9.91
CA VAL A 85 -0.73 -7.39 9.68
C VAL A 85 0.61 -6.75 10.03
N GLU A 86 1.22 -7.17 11.14
CA GLU A 86 2.53 -6.69 11.59
C GLU A 86 3.65 -7.08 10.62
N GLU A 87 3.65 -8.32 10.13
CA GLU A 87 4.65 -8.79 9.17
C GLU A 87 4.49 -8.12 7.81
N VAL A 88 3.26 -7.86 7.37
CA VAL A 88 3.01 -7.06 6.16
C VAL A 88 3.51 -5.64 6.35
N ALA A 89 3.21 -4.99 7.49
CA ALA A 89 3.69 -3.64 7.79
C ALA A 89 5.22 -3.57 7.78
N THR A 90 5.89 -4.51 8.45
CA THR A 90 7.35 -4.65 8.44
C THR A 90 7.89 -4.87 7.02
N ALA A 91 7.25 -5.77 6.25
CA ALA A 91 7.65 -6.06 4.89
C ALA A 91 7.53 -4.83 3.96
N ILE A 92 6.51 -3.99 4.13
CA ILE A 92 6.35 -2.74 3.36
C ILE A 92 7.52 -1.78 3.64
N VAL A 93 7.89 -1.61 4.91
CA VAL A 93 8.96 -0.67 5.31
C VAL A 93 10.34 -1.16 4.87
N GLU A 94 10.57 -2.48 4.88
CA GLU A 94 11.83 -3.10 4.45
C GLU A 94 11.96 -3.24 2.92
N ALA A 95 10.86 -3.14 2.17
CA ALA A 95 10.86 -3.34 0.73
C ALA A 95 11.69 -2.29 -0.01
N LYS A 96 12.47 -2.73 -1.00
CA LYS A 96 13.24 -1.83 -1.87
C LYS A 96 12.34 -1.24 -2.96
N ILE A 97 11.66 -0.14 -2.64
CA ILE A 97 10.66 0.51 -3.48
C ILE A 97 11.32 1.60 -4.35
N LYS A 98 10.97 1.67 -5.64
CA LYS A 98 11.36 2.78 -6.52
C LYS A 98 10.35 3.92 -6.43
N THR A 99 10.75 5.15 -6.77
CA THR A 99 9.84 6.30 -6.78
C THR A 99 8.61 6.07 -7.67
N THR A 100 8.78 5.36 -8.79
CA THR A 100 7.71 4.97 -9.71
C THR A 100 6.66 4.03 -9.09
N ASP A 101 6.99 3.38 -7.98
CA ASP A 101 6.14 2.41 -7.30
C ASP A 101 5.35 3.03 -6.13
N ILE A 102 5.70 4.24 -5.70
CA ILE A 102 5.03 4.94 -4.60
C ILE A 102 3.51 4.99 -4.78
N PRO A 103 2.95 5.33 -5.97
CA PRO A 103 1.50 5.35 -6.15
C PRO A 103 0.83 4.00 -5.84
N PHE A 104 1.48 2.90 -6.17
CA PHE A 104 0.97 1.55 -5.88
C PHE A 104 1.09 1.22 -4.39
N ILE A 105 2.24 1.49 -3.78
CA ILE A 105 2.46 1.21 -2.36
C ILE A 105 1.49 2.02 -1.49
N LEU A 106 1.19 3.26 -1.86
CA LEU A 106 0.15 4.07 -1.19
C LEU A 106 -1.24 3.42 -1.28
N LYS A 107 -1.61 2.88 -2.44
CA LYS A 107 -2.87 2.14 -2.61
C LYS A 107 -2.90 0.90 -1.72
N LEU A 108 -1.82 0.14 -1.66
CA LEU A 108 -1.72 -1.04 -0.79
C LEU A 108 -1.83 -0.67 0.69
N CYS A 109 -1.11 0.36 1.15
CA CYS A 109 -1.19 0.84 2.54
C CYS A 109 -2.59 1.33 2.89
N SER A 110 -3.23 2.08 1.98
CA SER A 110 -4.61 2.55 2.15
C SER A 110 -5.59 1.38 2.24
N ALA A 111 -5.42 0.34 1.41
CA ALA A 111 -6.27 -0.85 1.45
C ALA A 111 -6.07 -1.66 2.76
N MET A 112 -4.82 -1.81 3.22
CA MET A 112 -4.50 -2.42 4.51
C MET A 112 -5.17 -1.65 5.66
N HIS A 113 -5.05 -0.32 5.67
CA HIS A 113 -5.66 0.54 6.69
C HIS A 113 -7.18 0.45 6.72
N GLN A 114 -7.84 0.37 5.56
CA GLN A 114 -9.30 0.22 5.48
C GLN A 114 -9.78 -1.15 5.96
N ARG A 115 -8.91 -2.17 5.95
CA ARG A 115 -9.27 -3.55 6.31
C ARG A 115 -8.88 -3.94 7.73
N TYR A 116 -7.79 -3.38 8.26
CA TYR A 116 -7.21 -3.75 9.54
C TYR A 116 -7.00 -2.49 10.40
N SER A 117 -7.68 -2.43 11.54
CA SER A 117 -7.71 -1.24 12.41
C SER A 117 -6.38 -0.93 13.09
N ASP A 118 -5.56 -1.95 13.32
CA ASP A 118 -4.24 -1.90 13.95
C ASP A 118 -3.10 -1.59 12.97
N PHE A 119 -3.33 -1.68 11.65
CA PHE A 119 -2.29 -1.47 10.64
C PHE A 119 -1.59 -0.11 10.77
N GLY A 120 -2.35 0.95 11.08
CA GLY A 120 -1.79 2.31 11.22
C GLY A 120 -0.74 2.42 12.32
N SER A 121 -1.00 1.83 13.50
CA SER A 121 -0.02 1.76 14.59
C SER A 121 1.17 0.87 14.23
N LEU A 122 0.92 -0.31 13.66
CA LEU A 122 1.95 -1.28 13.34
C LEU A 122 2.95 -0.76 12.30
N ILE A 123 2.48 -0.09 11.24
CA ILE A 123 3.39 0.50 10.25
C ILE A 123 4.16 1.69 10.80
N SER A 124 3.56 2.47 11.72
CA SER A 124 4.27 3.55 12.40
C SER A 124 5.42 3.01 13.24
N ASP A 125 5.19 1.94 13.99
CA ASP A 125 6.22 1.32 14.83
C ASP A 125 7.31 0.65 14.00
N ALA A 126 6.95 0.00 12.88
CA ALA A 126 7.93 -0.51 11.92
C ALA A 126 8.83 0.61 11.36
N TRP A 127 8.26 1.76 10.99
CA TRP A 127 9.05 2.93 10.55
C TRP A 127 9.97 3.46 11.65
N LYS A 128 9.46 3.63 12.88
CA LYS A 128 10.29 4.07 14.01
C LYS A 128 11.47 3.15 14.20
N LYS A 129 11.27 1.83 14.15
CA LYS A 129 12.35 0.85 14.28
C LYS A 129 13.40 1.06 13.18
N VAL A 130 13.01 1.05 11.91
CA VAL A 130 13.95 1.19 10.79
C VAL A 130 14.69 2.53 10.80
N LEU A 131 14.02 3.62 11.19
CA LEU A 131 14.62 4.96 11.25
C LEU A 131 15.49 5.17 12.49
N SER A 132 15.18 4.54 13.62
CA SER A 132 15.95 4.64 14.88
C SER A 132 17.14 3.69 14.92
N THR A 133 17.26 2.76 13.96
CA THR A 133 18.43 1.88 13.83
C THR A 133 19.58 2.56 13.05
N LYS A 134 19.57 3.89 12.97
CA LYS A 134 20.64 4.72 12.38
C LYS A 134 21.20 5.69 13.41
#